data_AF-A0AAW2M2V8-F1
#
_entry.id   AF-A0AAW2M2V8-F1
#
_cell.length_a   1.000
_cell.length_b   1.000
_cell.length_c   1.000
_cell.angle_alpha   90.00
_cell.angle_beta   90.00
_cell.angle_gamma   90.00
#
_symmetry.space_group_name_H-M   'P 1'
#
loop_
_entity.id
_entity.type
_entity.pdbx_description
1 polymer ?
#
loop_
_entity_poly.entity_id
_entity_poly.type
_entity_poly.pdbx_seq_one_letter_code
_entity_poly.pdbx_strand_id
1 'polypeptide(L)'
;MAPVMVTNATTIEEQLASLTRIIVGLTKHVQEQDAQIARLINKADNVDASHIMGKQDKYAKELQVSSDGLIPVDQLKEFIEGTIRSKIEGSSKSSLTYSKPYTPRINSLNMPMGYQPPKFQQFDGKGNPAARGSFH
;
A
#
# COMPACT_ATOMS: atom_id res chain seq x y z
N MET A 1 60.45 10.73 -24.67
CA MET A 1 59.92 11.74 -23.74
C MET A 1 58.56 12.20 -24.25
N ALA A 2 57.48 11.79 -23.57
CA ALA A 2 56.19 12.47 -23.43
C ALA A 2 55.31 11.61 -22.49
N PRO A 3 54.41 12.22 -21.70
CA PRO A 3 54.00 11.76 -20.38
C PRO A 3 52.67 10.99 -20.43
N VAL A 4 52.25 10.43 -19.28
CA VAL A 4 50.85 10.37 -18.79
C VAL A 4 50.85 9.47 -17.56
N MET A 5 50.46 10.01 -16.40
CA MET A 5 49.42 9.44 -15.55
C MET A 5 48.80 10.58 -14.76
N VAL A 6 47.59 10.97 -15.14
CA VAL A 6 46.73 11.88 -14.36
C VAL A 6 46.21 11.07 -13.18
N THR A 7 46.70 11.35 -11.98
CA THR A 7 46.12 10.80 -10.74
C THR A 7 45.15 11.82 -10.18
N ASN A 8 43.88 11.43 -10.08
CA ASN A 8 42.82 12.22 -9.47
C ASN A 8 43.02 12.26 -7.95
N ALA A 9 43.94 13.09 -7.47
CA ALA A 9 44.02 13.43 -6.05
C ALA A 9 42.97 14.51 -5.78
N THR A 10 41.85 14.13 -5.15
CA THR A 10 40.95 15.15 -4.58
C THR A 10 41.67 15.80 -3.41
N THR A 11 41.86 17.12 -3.48
CA THR A 11 42.63 17.88 -2.50
C THR A 11 41.83 18.02 -1.20
N ILE A 12 42.51 18.12 -0.04
CA ILE A 12 41.86 18.31 1.28
C ILE A 12 40.85 19.47 1.24
N GLU A 13 41.18 20.55 0.53
CA GLU A 13 40.32 21.71 0.29
C GLU A 13 39.01 21.34 -0.43
N GLU A 14 39.05 20.45 -1.41
CA GLU A 14 37.84 20.00 -2.12
C GLU A 14 36.93 19.17 -1.22
N GLN A 15 37.51 18.33 -0.35
CA GLN A 15 36.74 17.59 0.66
C GLN A 15 36.11 18.54 1.69
N LEU A 16 36.83 19.57 2.10
CA LEU A 16 36.36 20.59 3.04
C LEU A 16 35.22 21.44 2.43
N ALA A 17 35.35 21.81 1.16
CA ALA A 17 34.31 22.49 0.40
C ALA A 17 33.06 21.60 0.22
N SER A 18 33.24 20.31 -0.07
CA SER A 18 32.16 19.34 -0.18
C SER A 18 31.38 19.19 1.13
N LEU A 19 32.09 19.00 2.25
CA LEU A 19 31.47 18.88 3.57
C LEU A 19 30.73 20.16 3.96
N THR A 20 31.33 21.33 3.71
CA THR A 20 30.68 22.63 3.95
C THR A 20 29.38 22.75 3.17
N ARG A 21 29.38 22.36 1.89
CA ARG A 21 28.19 22.37 1.05
C ARG A 21 27.10 21.43 1.58
N ILE A 22 27.46 20.24 2.05
CA ILE A 22 26.52 19.28 2.65
C ILE A 22 25.90 19.87 3.92
N ILE A 23 26.71 20.44 4.83
CA ILE A 23 26.22 21.06 6.07
C ILE A 23 25.26 22.20 5.75
N VAL A 24 25.61 23.09 4.82
CA VAL A 24 24.72 24.19 4.41
C VAL A 24 23.39 23.65 3.84
N GLY A 25 23.45 22.59 3.03
CA GLY A 25 22.24 21.95 2.49
C GLY A 25 21.35 21.36 3.59
N LEU A 26 21.94 20.68 4.57
CA LEU A 26 21.22 20.11 5.71
C LEU A 26 20.61 21.21 6.60
N THR A 27 21.35 22.27 6.91
CA THR A 27 20.85 23.41 7.69
C THR A 27 19.64 24.04 7.02
N LYS A 28 19.68 24.23 5.69
CA LYS A 28 18.54 24.76 4.94
C LYS A 28 17.32 23.83 5.01
N HIS A 29 17.54 22.52 4.94
CA HIS A 29 16.45 21.55 5.04
C HIS A 29 15.79 21.56 6.42
N VAL A 30 16.59 21.61 7.49
CA VAL A 30 16.09 21.71 8.87
C VAL A 30 15.26 22.99 9.05
N GLN A 31 15.76 24.14 8.59
CA GLN A 31 15.02 25.41 8.65
C GLN A 31 13.67 25.36 7.91
N GLU A 32 13.62 24.71 6.75
CA GLU A 32 12.37 24.53 5.99
C GLU A 32 11.39 23.62 6.72
N GLN A 33 11.87 22.54 7.36
CA GLN A 33 11.04 21.68 8.19
C GLN A 33 10.50 22.43 9.42
N ASP A 34 11.33 23.23 10.09
CA ASP A 34 10.90 24.06 11.22
C ASP A 34 9.82 25.07 10.81
N ALA A 35 9.96 25.69 9.62
CA ALA A 35 8.94 26.58 9.07
C ALA A 35 7.62 25.86 8.78
N GLN A 36 7.68 24.62 8.28
CA GLN A 36 6.49 23.79 8.06
C GLN A 36 5.81 23.41 9.38
N ILE A 37 6.60 23.06 10.41
CA ILE A 37 6.09 22.76 11.75
C ILE A 37 5.38 24.00 12.32
N ALA A 38 6.00 25.18 12.25
CA ALA A 38 5.39 26.42 12.71
C ALA A 38 4.06 26.71 11.99
N ARG A 39 3.96 26.48 10.67
CA ARG A 39 2.71 26.64 9.91
C ARG A 39 1.62 25.65 10.35
N LEU A 40 1.99 24.40 10.63
CA LEU A 40 1.04 23.38 11.09
C LEU A 40 0.54 23.66 12.51
N ILE A 41 1.41 24.12 13.42
CA ILE A 41 1.04 24.52 14.78
C ILE A 41 0.04 25.68 14.73
N ASN A 42 0.37 26.76 14.01
CA ASN A 42 -0.55 27.89 13.87
C ASN A 42 -1.89 27.51 13.21
N LYS A 43 -1.89 26.51 12.32
CA LYS A 43 -3.12 25.97 11.74
C LYS A 43 -3.92 25.17 12.78
N ALA A 44 -3.28 24.41 13.66
CA ALA A 44 -3.97 23.68 14.73
C ALA A 44 -4.62 24.64 15.74
N ASP A 45 -3.96 25.75 16.07
CA ASP A 45 -4.48 26.77 16.98
C ASP A 45 -5.63 27.62 16.36
N ASN A 46 -5.77 27.61 15.02
CA ASN A 46 -6.86 28.27 14.30
C ASN A 46 -8.05 27.35 13.99
N VAL A 47 -7.94 26.04 14.23
CA VAL A 47 -9.00 25.06 13.99
C VAL A 47 -9.79 24.84 15.28
N ASP A 48 -10.44 25.93 15.72
CA ASP A 48 -11.72 25.84 16.42
C ASP A 48 -12.81 26.37 15.47
N ALA A 49 -13.84 25.55 15.24
CA ALA A 49 -15.02 25.82 14.40
C ALA A 49 -14.82 26.06 12.88
N SER A 50 -14.57 25.01 12.08
CA SER A 50 -15.41 24.65 10.90
C SER A 50 -14.77 23.65 9.91
N HIS A 51 -15.33 22.45 9.88
CA HIS A 51 -15.75 21.70 8.69
C HIS A 51 -14.72 20.99 7.75
N ILE A 52 -14.54 19.68 8.03
CA ILE A 52 -14.70 18.50 7.14
C ILE A 52 -13.70 18.31 5.96
N MET A 53 -12.84 17.27 6.00
CA MET A 53 -13.19 15.89 5.59
C MET A 53 -12.02 14.91 5.76
N GLY A 54 -12.22 13.91 6.60
CA GLY A 54 -11.26 12.86 6.91
C GLY A 54 -11.57 12.32 8.31
N LYS A 55 -12.67 11.57 8.43
CA LYS A 55 -13.06 10.93 9.68
C LYS A 55 -12.02 9.88 10.06
N GLN A 56 -11.00 10.29 10.81
CA GLN A 56 -10.40 9.44 11.82
C GLN A 56 -10.92 9.96 13.15
N ASP A 57 -11.91 9.24 13.67
CA ASP A 57 -12.45 9.45 14.99
C ASP A 57 -11.32 9.26 16.03
N LYS A 58 -10.76 10.38 16.47
CA LYS A 58 -10.73 10.80 17.88
C LYS A 58 -10.69 9.68 18.93
N TYR A 59 -9.70 8.80 18.97
CA TYR A 59 -9.40 8.03 20.19
C TYR A 59 -7.91 7.69 20.29
N ALA A 60 -7.07 8.71 20.40
CA ALA A 60 -5.84 8.53 21.17
C ALA A 60 -6.26 8.42 22.65
N LYS A 61 -6.84 7.28 23.04
CA LYS A 61 -6.89 6.89 24.45
C LYS A 61 -5.46 6.53 24.81
N GLU A 62 -4.71 7.54 25.21
CA GLU A 62 -3.36 7.37 25.72
C GLU A 62 -3.42 6.37 26.88
N LEU A 63 -2.62 5.32 26.76
CA LEU A 63 -2.53 4.27 27.75
C LEU A 63 -1.83 4.89 28.96
N GLN A 64 -2.53 5.01 30.09
CA GLN A 64 -1.93 5.52 31.32
C GLN A 64 -0.87 4.52 31.78
N VAL A 65 0.38 4.89 31.58
CA VAL A 65 1.52 4.10 32.02
C VAL A 65 1.74 4.41 33.51
N SER A 66 1.86 3.37 34.34
CA SER A 66 2.20 3.52 35.75
C SER A 66 3.56 4.23 35.90
N SER A 67 3.82 4.81 37.08
CA SER A 67 5.11 5.47 37.37
C SER A 67 6.33 4.55 37.17
N ASP A 68 6.13 3.23 37.22
CA ASP A 68 7.15 2.21 36.99
C ASP A 68 7.36 1.89 35.49
N GLY A 69 6.70 2.61 34.59
CA GLY A 69 6.75 2.35 33.14
C GLY A 69 5.92 1.15 32.69
N LEU A 70 5.18 0.51 33.60
CA LEU A 70 4.36 -0.66 33.31
C LEU A 70 2.90 -0.28 33.05
N ILE A 71 2.29 -0.97 32.09
CA ILE A 71 0.87 -0.86 31.79
C ILE A 71 0.12 -1.91 32.64
N PRO A 72 -0.89 -1.51 33.44
CA PRO A 72 -1.75 -2.46 34.14
C PRO A 72 -2.45 -3.41 33.17
N VAL A 73 -2.48 -4.70 33.49
CA VAL A 73 -3.04 -5.76 32.63
C VAL A 73 -4.51 -5.49 32.29
N ASP A 74 -5.29 -5.01 33.26
CA ASP A 74 -6.71 -4.70 33.06
C ASP A 74 -6.92 -3.58 32.04
N GLN A 75 -6.05 -2.56 32.07
CA GLN A 75 -6.10 -1.45 31.12
C GLN A 75 -5.71 -1.87 29.71
N LEU A 76 -4.69 -2.73 29.59
CA LEU A 76 -4.30 -3.30 28.30
C LEU A 76 -5.42 -4.16 27.71
N LYS A 77 -6.06 -4.98 28.54
CA LYS A 77 -7.18 -5.83 28.15
C LYS A 77 -8.34 -5.00 27.60
N GLU A 78 -8.78 -3.98 28.34
CA GLU A 78 -9.87 -3.08 27.89
C GLU A 78 -9.52 -2.32 26.61
N PHE A 79 -8.25 -1.90 26.46
CA PHE A 79 -7.79 -1.22 25.26
C PHE A 79 -7.83 -2.13 24.02
N ILE A 80 -7.31 -3.35 24.13
CA ILE A 80 -7.32 -4.34 23.04
C ILE A 80 -8.76 -4.69 22.67
N GLU A 81 -9.60 -4.97 23.66
CA GLU A 81 -11.00 -5.32 23.44
C GLU A 81 -11.79 -4.17 22.79
N GLY A 82 -11.64 -2.94 23.29
CA GLY A 82 -12.28 -1.76 22.72
C GLY A 82 -11.82 -1.47 21.28
N THR A 83 -10.54 -1.66 21.00
CA THR A 83 -9.97 -1.47 19.65
C THR A 83 -10.50 -2.51 18.67
N ILE A 84 -10.56 -3.78 19.06
CA ILE A 84 -11.10 -4.85 18.22
C ILE A 84 -12.58 -4.61 17.94
N ARG A 85 -13.40 -4.33 18.96
CA ARG A 85 -14.83 -4.02 18.79
C ARG A 85 -15.02 -2.82 17.85
N SER A 86 -14.28 -1.74 18.04
CA SER A 86 -14.33 -0.56 17.19
C SER A 86 -13.94 -0.84 15.73
N LYS A 87 -12.90 -1.64 15.48
CA LYS A 87 -12.48 -2.02 14.12
C LYS A 87 -13.48 -2.92 13.42
N ILE A 88 -14.19 -3.78 14.17
CA ILE A 88 -15.22 -4.66 13.61
C ILE A 88 -16.51 -3.86 13.33
N GLU A 89 -16.95 -3.02 14.27
CA GLU A 89 -18.24 -2.32 14.20
C GLU A 89 -18.17 -1.05 13.34
N GLY A 90 -17.03 -0.34 13.37
CA GLY A 90 -16.71 0.74 12.43
C GLY A 90 -16.38 0.26 11.02
N SER A 91 -15.98 -1.01 10.86
CA SER A 91 -15.92 -1.68 9.55
C SER A 91 -17.28 -2.26 9.20
N SER A 92 -18.31 -1.41 9.16
CA SER A 92 -19.61 -1.80 8.60
C SER A 92 -19.51 -2.23 7.12
N LYS A 93 -18.37 -2.04 6.44
CA LYS A 93 -18.14 -2.43 5.05
C LYS A 93 -16.67 -2.68 4.75
N SER A 94 -16.19 -3.90 4.95
CA SER A 94 -15.39 -4.62 3.94
C SER A 94 -14.81 -5.91 4.54
N SER A 95 -15.66 -6.91 4.79
CA SER A 95 -15.22 -8.20 4.26
C SER A 95 -15.21 -7.96 2.76
N LEU A 96 -14.05 -7.57 2.21
CA LEU A 96 -13.85 -7.55 0.78
C LEU A 96 -13.92 -9.02 0.38
N THR A 97 -15.15 -9.53 0.26
CA THR A 97 -15.44 -10.81 -0.32
C THR A 97 -14.86 -10.70 -1.70
N TYR A 98 -13.65 -11.25 -1.87
CA TYR A 98 -12.89 -11.20 -3.10
C TYR A 98 -13.84 -11.55 -4.24
N SER A 99 -14.27 -10.51 -4.96
CA SER A 99 -15.16 -10.67 -6.07
C SER A 99 -14.30 -11.21 -7.19
N LYS A 100 -14.46 -12.51 -7.50
CA LYS A 100 -13.70 -13.18 -8.55
C LYS A 100 -13.92 -12.40 -9.85
N PRO A 101 -12.93 -11.67 -10.39
CA PRO A 101 -13.13 -10.77 -11.53
C PRO A 101 -13.51 -11.52 -12.81
N TYR A 102 -13.34 -12.84 -12.81
CA TYR A 102 -13.63 -13.72 -13.92
C TYR A 102 -15.06 -14.25 -13.93
N THR A 103 -15.81 -14.18 -12.82
CA THR A 103 -17.19 -14.70 -12.77
C THR A 103 -18.11 -14.00 -13.80
N PRO A 104 -18.10 -12.66 -13.94
CA PRO A 104 -18.88 -12.00 -14.98
C PRO A 104 -18.44 -12.40 -16.40
N ARG A 105 -17.12 -12.57 -16.61
CA ARG A 105 -16.55 -12.95 -17.91
C ARG A 105 -16.97 -14.37 -18.32
N ILE A 106 -16.93 -15.32 -17.38
CA ILE A 106 -17.35 -16.72 -17.59
C ILE A 106 -18.86 -16.79 -17.87
N ASN A 107 -19.67 -16.06 -17.09
CA ASN A 107 -21.11 -16.03 -17.29
C ASN A 107 -21.50 -15.45 -18.66
N SER A 108 -20.72 -14.47 -19.16
CA SER A 108 -20.92 -13.88 -20.49
C SER A 108 -20.54 -14.82 -21.64
N LEU A 109 -19.69 -15.82 -21.37
CA LEU A 109 -19.27 -16.84 -22.34
C LEU A 109 -20.04 -18.17 -22.15
N ASN A 110 -21.04 -18.21 -21.27
CA ASN A 110 -21.77 -19.43 -21.02
C ASN A 110 -22.53 -19.84 -22.28
N MET A 111 -22.44 -21.13 -22.62
CA MET A 111 -23.08 -21.64 -23.84
C MET A 111 -24.60 -21.61 -23.68
N PRO A 112 -25.36 -21.26 -24.73
CA PRO A 112 -26.81 -21.18 -24.64
C PRO A 112 -27.42 -22.54 -24.33
N MET A 113 -28.58 -22.52 -23.69
CA MET A 113 -29.38 -23.73 -23.49
C MET A 113 -29.70 -24.36 -24.85
N GLY A 114 -29.27 -25.60 -25.05
CA GLY A 114 -29.37 -26.29 -26.34
C GLY A 114 -28.10 -26.22 -27.21
N TYR A 115 -26.99 -25.68 -26.71
CA TYR A 115 -25.72 -25.81 -27.42
C TYR A 115 -25.34 -27.28 -27.59
N GLN A 116 -25.33 -27.73 -28.84
CA GLN A 116 -24.78 -29.00 -29.23
C GLN A 116 -23.29 -28.81 -29.58
N PRO A 117 -22.35 -29.32 -28.77
CA PRO A 117 -20.94 -29.23 -29.10
C PRO A 117 -20.68 -29.88 -30.46
N PRO A 118 -19.82 -29.28 -31.32
CA PRO A 118 -19.46 -29.88 -32.59
C PRO A 118 -18.99 -31.32 -32.40
N LYS A 119 -19.44 -32.21 -33.28
CA LYS A 119 -18.92 -33.57 -33.30
C LYS A 119 -17.42 -33.50 -33.58
N PHE A 120 -16.63 -33.93 -32.61
CA PHE A 120 -15.19 -34.05 -32.78
C PHE A 120 -14.90 -34.97 -33.96
N GLN A 121 -13.84 -34.66 -34.70
CA GLN A 121 -13.30 -35.60 -35.67
C GLN A 121 -12.85 -36.84 -34.90
N GLN A 122 -13.51 -37.96 -35.14
CA GLN A 122 -13.07 -39.23 -34.59
C GLN A 122 -11.84 -39.68 -35.37
N PHE A 123 -10.86 -40.21 -34.65
CA PHE A 123 -9.68 -40.84 -35.23
C PHE A 123 -9.75 -42.34 -35.01
N ASP A 124 -9.33 -43.11 -36.01
CA ASP A 124 -9.38 -44.58 -36.02
C ASP A 124 -8.35 -45.27 -35.08
N GLY A 125 -7.74 -44.52 -34.16
CA GLY A 125 -6.63 -44.97 -33.31
C GLY A 125 -5.28 -45.08 -34.04
N LYS A 126 -5.25 -44.95 -35.38
CA LYS A 126 -4.05 -44.92 -36.22
C LYS A 126 -3.69 -43.50 -36.66
N GLY A 127 -4.42 -42.50 -36.16
CA GLY A 127 -4.21 -41.09 -36.48
C GLY A 127 -4.91 -40.61 -37.76
N ASN A 128 -5.78 -41.44 -38.37
CA ASN A 128 -6.53 -41.03 -39.55
C ASN A 128 -7.95 -40.55 -39.18
N PRO A 129 -8.46 -39.47 -39.80
CA PRO A 129 -9.85 -39.06 -39.65
C PRO A 129 -10.79 -40.20 -40.05
N ALA A 130 -11.57 -40.72 -39.10
CA ALA A 130 -12.64 -41.66 -39.41
C ALA A 130 -13.70 -40.93 -40.25
N ALA A 131 -13.94 -41.40 -41.48
CA ALA A 131 -14.94 -40.83 -42.35
C ALA A 131 -16.32 -40.90 -41.67
N ARG A 132 -17.01 -39.76 -41.57
CA ARG A 132 -18.34 -39.70 -40.98
C ARG A 132 -19.31 -40.46 -41.88
N GLY A 133 -19.94 -41.51 -41.36
CA GLY A 133 -21.10 -42.12 -42.02
C GLY A 133 -22.19 -41.06 -42.22
N SER A 134 -22.54 -40.81 -43.48
CA SER A 134 -23.75 -40.08 -43.84
C SER A 134 -24.92 -41.00 -43.55
N PHE A 135 -25.81 -40.61 -42.66
CA PHE A 135 -27.10 -41.28 -42.48
C PHE A 135 -28.20 -40.30 -42.88
N HIS A 136 -29.16 -40.84 -43.64
CA HIS A 136 -30.26 -40.18 -44.34
C HIS A 136 -31.02 -39.12 -43.56
#